data_AF-A0A1M6SHC5-F1
#
_entry.id   AF-A0A1M6SHC5-F1
#
_cell.length_a   1.000
_cell.length_b   1.000
_cell.length_c   1.000
_cell.angle_alpha   90.00
_cell.angle_beta   90.00
_cell.angle_gamma   90.00
#
_symmetry.space_group_name_H-M   'P 1'
#
loop_
_entity.id
_entity.type
_entity.pdbx_description
1 polymer ?
#
loop_
_entity_poly.entity_id
_entity_poly.type
_entity_poly.pdbx_seq_one_letter_code
_entity_poly.pdbx_strand_id
1 'polypeptide(L)'
;MNNKFPPVAQVKDIYWVAHFLFLSAIYMMGLVNSELQVWNISSLLDYNRTYIFVFPSFLIINFLFLKAINEKINKPNKKLYQGLYSIFLVLFTVSFFYNGDKDTYYGIYAIPVVLVSLTCGTNLGLISAVLIDVNILWRDKHLVHNDIALALCLILLAWLVGQISQIIFKHALQLARERKFLADLIETFSEGIIISNATGEIILSNRQVEHIFKVAESDLAGKGESLLWAHSSVPYHHWPPNFLNMEAEIGNKNYLISRFTITDDDVAGKNCFVTVINDITQLQQQRDKLQRMATLSAVGELAAGAAHEIRNPLTTVKGFLQLFREKWSDHSFSGLCELAYEELERINSIVGIMLQVSRPEMGERKEFNLNEIIGDVWELYTYSGSNKGIIYTKELQEIPCIIGIDKQIKQVLLNLLQNAERACTKGDTISIQTCADDKYVYLNINDTGRGIKPEDLEKVLHPFFTTDPAGTGMGLAICNRIVLDHNGVIRVTSELGVGTNISLQFKILTL
;
A
#
# COMPACT_ATOMS: atom_id res chain seq x y z
N MET A 1 -0.78 3.63 -17.20
CA MET A 1 -1.68 3.28 -18.33
C MET A 1 -1.21 3.82 -19.70
N ASN A 2 -0.48 3.03 -20.48
CA ASN A 2 -0.37 3.21 -21.94
C ASN A 2 -0.96 1.96 -22.61
N ASN A 3 -2.16 2.10 -23.18
CA ASN A 3 -2.87 1.08 -23.95
C ASN A 3 -1.97 0.52 -25.06
N LYS A 4 -1.32 -0.62 -24.83
CA LYS A 4 -0.62 -1.38 -25.89
C LYS A 4 -1.50 -2.39 -26.62
N PHE A 5 -2.77 -2.50 -26.25
CA PHE A 5 -3.76 -3.20 -27.07
C PHE A 5 -4.87 -2.25 -27.50
N PRO A 6 -5.23 -2.24 -28.79
CA PRO A 6 -6.33 -1.43 -29.25
C PRO A 6 -7.58 -1.80 -28.45
N PRO A 7 -8.27 -0.86 -27.77
CA PRO A 7 -9.61 -1.15 -27.26
C PRO A 7 -10.42 -1.74 -28.41
N VAL A 8 -11.34 -2.66 -28.16
CA VAL A 8 -12.18 -3.31 -29.20
C VAL A 8 -12.81 -2.30 -30.19
N ALA A 9 -12.95 -1.04 -29.77
CA ALA A 9 -13.23 0.11 -30.63
C ALA A 9 -12.23 0.30 -31.81
N GLN A 10 -10.92 0.29 -31.54
CA GLN A 10 -9.85 0.45 -32.54
C GLN A 10 -9.76 -0.71 -33.54
N VAL A 11 -10.14 -1.94 -33.16
CA VAL A 11 -10.23 -3.06 -34.12
C VAL A 11 -11.35 -2.83 -35.13
N LYS A 12 -12.49 -2.27 -34.69
CA LYS A 12 -13.54 -1.81 -35.61
C LYS A 12 -13.01 -0.69 -36.51
N ASP A 13 -12.28 0.26 -35.98
CA ASP A 13 -11.74 1.41 -36.74
C ASP A 13 -10.77 0.97 -37.85
N ILE A 14 -9.91 -0.03 -37.60
CA ILE A 14 -9.03 -0.63 -38.62
C ILE A 14 -9.85 -1.35 -39.71
N TYR A 15 -10.90 -2.07 -39.30
CA TYR A 15 -11.82 -2.74 -40.24
C TYR A 15 -12.53 -1.73 -41.14
N TRP A 16 -12.90 -0.57 -40.61
CA TRP A 16 -13.54 0.53 -41.35
C TRP A 16 -12.61 1.21 -42.37
N VAL A 17 -11.33 1.42 -42.03
CA VAL A 17 -10.35 1.98 -42.98
C VAL A 17 -10.04 1.00 -44.12
N ALA A 18 -9.88 -0.29 -43.82
CA ALA A 18 -9.70 -1.31 -44.84
C ALA A 18 -10.92 -1.40 -45.79
N HIS A 19 -12.12 -1.24 -45.24
CA HIS A 19 -13.37 -1.21 -45.98
C HIS A 19 -13.50 0.00 -46.93
N PHE A 20 -13.06 1.19 -46.49
CA PHE A 20 -13.01 2.40 -47.32
C PHE A 20 -12.11 2.21 -48.55
N LEU A 21 -10.91 1.67 -48.34
CA LEU A 21 -9.95 1.43 -49.42
C LEU A 21 -10.47 0.39 -50.43
N PHE A 22 -11.17 -0.64 -49.95
CA PHE A 22 -11.69 -1.71 -50.79
C PHE A 22 -12.88 -1.27 -51.66
N LEU A 23 -13.86 -0.53 -51.11
CA LEU A 23 -14.99 -0.01 -51.90
C LEU A 23 -14.54 1.05 -52.92
N SER A 24 -13.56 1.87 -52.55
CA SER A 24 -12.93 2.82 -53.47
C SER A 24 -12.25 2.09 -54.65
N ALA A 25 -11.58 0.96 -54.38
CA ALA A 25 -10.92 0.15 -55.39
C ALA A 25 -11.91 -0.55 -56.34
N ILE A 26 -13.00 -1.14 -55.83
CA ILE A 26 -14.05 -1.77 -56.66
C ILE A 26 -14.72 -0.76 -57.60
N TYR A 27 -14.99 0.45 -57.10
CA TYR A 27 -15.59 1.50 -57.93
C TYR A 27 -14.64 1.98 -59.04
N MET A 28 -13.35 2.15 -58.74
CA MET A 28 -12.32 2.43 -59.74
C MET A 28 -12.25 1.33 -60.80
N MET A 29 -12.38 0.06 -60.41
CA MET A 29 -12.38 -1.08 -61.33
C MET A 29 -13.63 -1.11 -62.25
N GLY A 30 -14.79 -0.67 -61.74
CA GLY A 30 -16.01 -0.50 -62.53
C GLY A 30 -15.94 0.62 -63.57
N LEU A 31 -15.25 1.73 -63.26
CA LEU A 31 -14.96 2.81 -64.22
C LEU A 31 -14.00 2.37 -65.33
N VAL A 32 -12.99 1.56 -65.01
CA VAL A 32 -12.02 1.04 -65.99
C VAL A 32 -12.69 0.09 -66.99
N ASN A 33 -13.67 -0.70 -66.55
CA ASN A 33 -14.40 -1.61 -67.45
C ASN A 33 -15.41 -0.91 -68.38
N SER A 34 -15.93 0.27 -68.02
CA SER A 34 -16.86 1.01 -68.87
C SER A 34 -16.16 1.80 -69.99
N GLU A 35 -14.89 2.17 -69.84
CA GLU A 35 -14.10 2.80 -70.90
C GLU A 35 -13.78 1.87 -72.08
N LEU A 36 -13.76 0.54 -71.86
CA LEU A 36 -13.43 -0.43 -72.90
C LEU A 36 -14.54 -0.66 -73.95
N GLN A 37 -15.74 -0.10 -73.78
CA GLN A 37 -16.88 -0.32 -74.69
C GLN A 37 -17.42 0.91 -75.43
N VAL A 38 -16.82 2.11 -75.33
CA VAL A 38 -17.46 3.33 -75.85
C VAL A 38 -16.57 4.16 -76.79
N TRP A 39 -16.63 3.87 -78.10
CA TRP A 39 -16.21 4.81 -79.17
C TRP A 39 -17.42 5.55 -79.76
N ASN A 40 -18.28 6.13 -78.91
CA ASN A 40 -19.31 7.06 -79.38
C ASN A 40 -19.63 8.13 -78.32
N ILE A 41 -19.37 9.40 -78.64
CA ILE A 41 -19.41 10.51 -77.67
C ILE A 41 -20.85 10.86 -77.25
N SER A 42 -21.86 10.50 -78.04
CA SER A 42 -23.27 10.78 -77.73
C SER A 42 -23.86 9.86 -76.65
N SER A 43 -23.37 8.62 -76.49
CA SER A 43 -23.82 7.70 -75.43
C SER A 43 -23.14 7.98 -74.08
N LEU A 44 -22.06 8.77 -74.08
CA LEU A 44 -21.30 9.13 -72.88
C LEU A 44 -22.07 10.09 -71.95
N LEU A 45 -23.06 10.82 -72.47
CA LEU A 45 -23.87 11.78 -71.69
C LEU A 45 -25.10 11.15 -71.03
N ASP A 46 -25.64 10.07 -71.58
CA ASP A 46 -26.81 9.37 -71.00
C ASP A 46 -26.41 8.35 -69.92
N TYR A 47 -25.24 7.71 -70.03
CA TYR A 47 -24.76 6.72 -69.04
C TYR A 47 -24.16 7.37 -67.77
N ASN A 48 -23.65 8.60 -67.87
CA ASN A 48 -22.83 9.23 -66.81
C ASN A 48 -23.58 10.08 -65.78
N ARG A 49 -24.89 10.37 -65.97
CA ARG A 49 -25.61 11.25 -65.03
C ARG A 49 -25.65 10.68 -63.61
N THR A 50 -25.71 9.37 -63.44
CA THR A 50 -25.71 8.74 -62.11
C THR A 50 -24.32 8.78 -61.46
N TYR A 51 -23.25 8.55 -62.23
CA TYR A 51 -21.87 8.52 -61.72
C TYR A 51 -21.38 9.91 -61.26
N ILE A 52 -21.80 10.98 -61.96
CA ILE A 52 -21.43 12.37 -61.64
C ILE A 52 -21.99 12.84 -60.29
N PHE A 53 -23.15 12.35 -59.85
CA PHE A 53 -23.74 12.72 -58.54
C PHE A 53 -23.32 11.80 -57.39
N VAL A 54 -23.04 10.52 -57.68
CA VAL A 54 -22.67 9.53 -56.67
C VAL A 54 -21.24 9.72 -56.18
N PHE A 55 -20.32 10.16 -57.03
CA PHE A 55 -18.90 10.33 -56.69
C PHE A 55 -18.60 11.46 -55.67
N PRO A 56 -19.14 12.69 -55.80
CA PRO A 56 -18.96 13.74 -54.79
C PRO A 56 -19.61 13.36 -53.46
N SER A 57 -20.77 12.69 -53.51
CA SER A 57 -21.47 12.18 -52.34
C SER A 57 -20.66 11.10 -51.62
N PHE A 58 -20.01 10.19 -52.37
CA PHE A 58 -19.09 9.17 -51.86
C PHE A 58 -17.87 9.80 -51.16
N LEU A 59 -17.25 10.81 -51.76
CA LEU A 59 -16.11 11.50 -51.15
C LEU A 59 -16.50 12.29 -49.90
N ILE A 60 -17.63 12.99 -49.92
CA ILE A 60 -18.11 13.79 -48.78
C ILE A 60 -18.50 12.90 -47.59
N ILE A 61 -19.22 11.80 -47.83
CA ILE A 61 -19.66 10.90 -46.76
C ILE A 61 -18.46 10.15 -46.15
N ASN A 62 -17.53 9.69 -46.98
CA ASN A 62 -16.30 9.08 -46.47
C ASN A 62 -15.41 10.10 -45.74
N PHE A 63 -15.35 11.35 -46.18
CA PHE A 63 -14.64 12.43 -45.49
C PHE A 63 -15.27 12.74 -44.13
N LEU A 64 -16.60 12.87 -44.05
CA LEU A 64 -17.33 13.07 -42.79
C LEU A 64 -17.18 11.89 -41.84
N PHE A 65 -17.11 10.66 -42.37
CA PHE A 65 -16.90 9.45 -41.60
C PHE A 65 -15.46 9.31 -41.07
N LEU A 66 -14.45 9.58 -41.91
CA LEU A 66 -13.04 9.68 -41.50
C LEU A 66 -12.86 10.76 -40.43
N LYS A 67 -13.54 11.91 -40.57
CA LYS A 67 -13.56 12.96 -39.56
C LYS A 67 -14.20 12.49 -38.24
N ALA A 68 -15.29 11.71 -38.30
CA ALA A 68 -15.95 11.15 -37.12
C ALA A 68 -15.13 10.04 -36.42
N ILE A 69 -14.28 9.31 -37.14
CA ILE A 69 -13.30 8.37 -36.56
C ILE A 69 -12.15 9.14 -35.89
N ASN A 70 -11.71 10.25 -36.51
CA ASN A 70 -10.56 11.03 -36.04
C ASN A 70 -10.89 11.94 -34.84
N GLU A 71 -12.12 12.48 -34.77
CA GLU A 71 -12.61 13.21 -33.61
C GLU A 71 -13.01 12.20 -32.51
N LYS A 72 -12.10 11.96 -31.55
CA LYS A 72 -12.27 11.07 -30.38
C LYS A 72 -13.71 11.03 -29.84
N ILE A 73 -14.47 10.02 -30.28
CA ILE A 73 -15.63 9.37 -29.65
C ILE A 73 -16.39 10.25 -28.65
N ASN A 74 -17.17 11.20 -29.16
CA ASN A 74 -18.36 11.65 -28.43
C ASN A 74 -19.50 10.65 -28.75
N LYS A 75 -19.96 9.93 -27.71
CA LYS A 75 -20.99 8.87 -27.78
C LYS A 75 -22.32 9.25 -28.48
N PRO A 76 -22.85 10.49 -28.47
CA PRO A 76 -24.19 10.72 -29.02
C PRO A 76 -24.27 10.59 -30.54
N ASN A 77 -23.19 10.88 -31.28
CA ASN A 77 -23.27 10.93 -32.75
C ASN A 77 -22.91 9.59 -33.43
N LYS A 78 -22.34 8.62 -32.70
CA LYS A 78 -21.89 7.35 -33.28
C LYS A 78 -23.01 6.53 -33.92
N LYS A 79 -24.19 6.46 -33.28
CA LYS A 79 -25.36 5.76 -33.84
C LYS A 79 -25.92 6.48 -35.08
N LEU A 80 -25.92 7.82 -35.07
CA LEU A 80 -26.36 8.62 -36.20
C LEU A 80 -25.46 8.40 -37.42
N TYR A 81 -24.13 8.46 -37.23
CA TYR A 81 -23.16 8.22 -38.31
C TYR A 81 -23.22 6.78 -38.83
N GLN A 82 -23.39 5.79 -37.95
CA GLN A 82 -23.61 4.40 -38.37
C GLN A 82 -24.87 4.25 -39.21
N GLY A 83 -25.98 4.88 -38.81
CA GLY A 83 -27.22 4.88 -39.58
C GLY A 83 -27.07 5.55 -40.95
N LEU A 84 -26.46 6.74 -41.00
CA LEU A 84 -26.20 7.47 -42.25
C LEU A 84 -25.30 6.68 -43.20
N TYR A 85 -24.24 6.05 -42.68
CA TYR A 85 -23.34 5.23 -43.48
C TYR A 85 -24.00 3.94 -43.99
N SER A 86 -24.87 3.30 -43.19
CA SER A 86 -25.65 2.15 -43.64
C SER A 86 -26.65 2.50 -44.74
N ILE A 87 -27.38 3.62 -44.59
CA ILE A 87 -28.28 4.14 -45.63
C ILE A 87 -27.48 4.43 -46.90
N PHE A 88 -26.30 5.02 -46.76
CA PHE A 88 -25.42 5.28 -47.89
C PHE A 88 -24.93 4.02 -48.60
N LEU A 89 -24.43 3.01 -47.86
CA LEU A 89 -23.99 1.73 -48.42
C LEU A 89 -25.09 1.06 -49.23
N VAL A 90 -26.30 1.08 -48.70
CA VAL A 90 -27.50 0.59 -49.35
C VAL A 90 -27.76 1.37 -50.65
N LEU A 91 -27.80 2.70 -50.60
CA LEU A 91 -28.03 3.54 -51.78
C LEU A 91 -26.93 3.40 -52.84
N PHE A 92 -25.67 3.31 -52.42
CA PHE A 92 -24.52 3.07 -53.29
C PHE A 92 -24.63 1.71 -53.99
N THR A 93 -25.00 0.67 -53.25
CA THR A 93 -25.22 -0.67 -53.80
C THR A 93 -26.34 -0.64 -54.84
N VAL A 94 -27.50 -0.07 -54.50
CA VAL A 94 -28.64 0.08 -55.41
C VAL A 94 -28.25 0.86 -56.68
N SER A 95 -27.45 1.92 -56.55
CA SER A 95 -27.03 2.76 -57.68
C SER A 95 -25.94 2.14 -58.55
N PHE A 96 -24.99 1.40 -57.97
CA PHE A 96 -23.89 0.76 -58.69
C PHE A 96 -24.40 -0.40 -59.56
N PHE A 97 -25.37 -1.16 -59.06
CA PHE A 97 -25.92 -2.32 -59.76
C PHE A 97 -27.09 -2.00 -60.70
N TYR A 98 -27.65 -0.79 -60.65
CA TYR A 98 -28.61 -0.32 -61.66
C TYR A 98 -28.01 -0.30 -63.09
N ASN A 99 -26.69 -0.07 -63.22
CA ASN A 99 -26.00 0.15 -64.50
C ASN A 99 -25.06 -0.99 -64.97
N GLY A 100 -24.92 -2.12 -64.25
CA GLY A 100 -23.96 -3.19 -64.59
C GLY A 100 -24.61 -4.42 -65.25
N ASP A 101 -23.95 -5.12 -66.18
CA ASP A 101 -24.55 -6.25 -66.93
C ASP A 101 -24.89 -7.49 -66.07
N LYS A 102 -26.05 -8.11 -66.28
CA LYS A 102 -26.68 -9.00 -65.28
C LYS A 102 -25.85 -10.23 -64.91
N ASP A 103 -25.20 -10.84 -65.89
CA ASP A 103 -24.50 -12.12 -65.75
C ASP A 103 -23.14 -12.00 -65.05
N THR A 104 -22.57 -10.79 -64.93
CA THR A 104 -21.22 -10.60 -64.40
C THR A 104 -21.18 -10.36 -62.89
N TYR A 105 -22.29 -9.94 -62.27
CA TYR A 105 -22.27 -9.34 -60.92
C TYR A 105 -22.97 -10.14 -59.82
N TYR A 106 -23.48 -11.35 -60.10
CA TYR A 106 -24.22 -12.17 -59.12
C TYR A 106 -23.45 -12.41 -57.79
N GLY A 107 -22.13 -12.59 -57.84
CA GLY A 107 -21.29 -12.77 -56.63
C GLY A 107 -21.01 -11.50 -55.82
N ILE A 108 -21.22 -10.31 -56.41
CA ILE A 108 -20.82 -9.03 -55.79
C ILE A 108 -21.96 -8.48 -54.91
N TYR A 109 -23.22 -8.87 -55.15
CA TYR A 109 -24.37 -8.49 -54.31
C TYR A 109 -24.27 -8.96 -52.84
N ALA A 110 -23.59 -10.07 -52.60
CA ALA A 110 -23.39 -10.60 -51.26
C ALA A 110 -22.46 -9.72 -50.41
N ILE A 111 -21.51 -9.01 -51.04
CA ILE A 111 -20.46 -8.27 -50.32
C ILE A 111 -21.05 -7.12 -49.48
N PRO A 112 -21.88 -6.20 -50.02
CA PRO A 112 -22.51 -5.15 -49.22
C PRO A 112 -23.39 -5.71 -48.08
N VAL A 113 -24.12 -6.80 -48.34
CA VAL A 113 -24.97 -7.45 -47.33
C VAL A 113 -24.15 -7.97 -46.16
N VAL A 114 -23.08 -8.72 -46.45
CA VAL A 114 -22.14 -9.24 -45.43
C VAL A 114 -21.53 -8.09 -44.64
N LEU A 115 -21.09 -7.05 -45.34
CA LEU A 115 -20.44 -5.90 -44.76
C LEU A 115 -21.36 -5.14 -43.81
N VAL A 116 -22.58 -4.77 -44.24
CA VAL A 116 -23.57 -4.10 -43.39
C VAL A 116 -23.95 -4.98 -42.20
N SER A 117 -24.12 -6.29 -42.42
CA SER A 117 -24.46 -7.25 -41.37
C SER A 117 -23.34 -7.38 -40.32
N LEU A 118 -22.08 -7.41 -40.75
CA LEU A 118 -20.91 -7.44 -39.85
C LEU A 118 -20.80 -6.17 -39.02
N THR A 119 -21.03 -5.01 -39.63
CA THR A 119 -20.73 -3.74 -38.97
C THR A 119 -21.88 -3.20 -38.13
N CYS A 120 -23.10 -3.38 -38.64
CA CYS A 120 -24.31 -2.73 -38.13
C CYS A 120 -25.33 -3.73 -37.56
N GLY A 121 -25.03 -5.03 -37.66
CA GLY A 121 -25.83 -6.10 -37.07
C GLY A 121 -26.96 -6.59 -37.98
N THR A 122 -27.68 -7.61 -37.50
CA THR A 122 -28.72 -8.34 -38.26
C THR A 122 -29.78 -7.46 -38.89
N ASN A 123 -30.34 -6.50 -38.16
CA ASN A 123 -31.49 -5.71 -38.64
C ASN A 123 -31.14 -4.87 -39.88
N LEU A 124 -30.00 -4.18 -39.87
CA LEU A 124 -29.56 -3.37 -41.00
C LEU A 124 -29.02 -4.24 -42.14
N GLY A 125 -28.41 -5.38 -41.80
CA GLY A 125 -28.05 -6.41 -42.77
C GLY A 125 -29.24 -6.92 -43.56
N LEU A 126 -30.33 -7.29 -42.88
CA LEU A 126 -31.56 -7.75 -43.51
C LEU A 126 -32.21 -6.67 -44.38
N ILE A 127 -32.24 -5.41 -43.91
CA ILE A 127 -32.72 -4.28 -44.71
C ILE A 127 -31.87 -4.13 -45.99
N SER A 128 -30.54 -4.28 -45.89
CA SER A 128 -29.67 -4.21 -47.07
C SER A 128 -29.92 -5.34 -48.05
N ALA A 129 -30.16 -6.57 -47.57
CA ALA A 129 -30.50 -7.71 -48.42
C ALA A 129 -31.83 -7.46 -49.15
N VAL A 130 -32.89 -7.07 -48.43
CA VAL A 130 -34.21 -6.79 -49.03
C VAL A 130 -34.14 -5.67 -50.06
N LEU A 131 -33.36 -4.62 -49.83
CA LEU A 131 -33.23 -3.52 -50.78
C LEU A 131 -32.48 -3.91 -52.06
N ILE A 132 -31.52 -4.82 -51.95
CA ILE A 132 -30.83 -5.41 -53.10
C ILE A 132 -31.79 -6.34 -53.85
N ASP A 133 -32.58 -7.16 -53.15
CA ASP A 133 -33.57 -8.05 -53.75
C ASP A 133 -34.64 -7.27 -54.52
N VAL A 134 -35.16 -6.17 -53.95
CA VAL A 134 -36.11 -5.28 -54.62
C VAL A 134 -35.50 -4.66 -55.89
N ASN A 135 -34.21 -4.30 -55.85
CA ASN A 135 -33.50 -3.77 -57.02
C ASN A 135 -33.36 -4.82 -58.13
N ILE A 136 -33.02 -6.06 -57.77
CA ILE A 136 -32.91 -7.19 -58.71
C ILE A 136 -34.28 -7.46 -59.36
N LEU A 137 -35.35 -7.49 -58.55
CA LEU A 137 -36.71 -7.76 -59.02
C LEU A 137 -37.30 -6.64 -59.89
N TRP A 138 -37.00 -5.37 -59.61
CA TRP A 138 -37.46 -4.26 -60.46
C TRP A 138 -36.83 -4.32 -61.86
N ARG A 139 -35.60 -4.85 -61.95
CA ARG A 139 -34.83 -4.88 -63.19
C ARG A 139 -35.26 -5.98 -64.15
N ASP A 140 -35.86 -7.08 -63.68
CA ASP A 140 -36.39 -8.14 -64.54
C ASP A 140 -37.92 -8.10 -64.64
N LYS A 141 -38.47 -8.11 -65.86
CA LYS A 141 -39.93 -8.22 -66.06
C LYS A 141 -40.42 -9.66 -65.96
N HIS A 142 -39.52 -10.64 -65.99
CA HIS A 142 -39.83 -12.06 -65.83
C HIS A 142 -38.99 -12.65 -64.71
N LEU A 143 -39.63 -13.03 -63.59
CA LEU A 143 -38.94 -13.73 -62.50
C LEU A 143 -38.45 -15.10 -62.97
N VAL A 144 -37.14 -15.35 -62.89
CA VAL A 144 -36.57 -16.69 -63.07
C VAL A 144 -36.43 -17.34 -61.69
N HIS A 145 -36.51 -18.68 -61.61
CA HIS A 145 -36.37 -19.42 -60.34
C HIS A 145 -35.05 -19.12 -59.61
N ASN A 146 -33.99 -18.73 -60.34
CA ASN A 146 -32.69 -18.39 -59.80
C ASN A 146 -32.70 -17.08 -58.99
N ASP A 147 -33.55 -16.11 -59.33
CA ASP A 147 -33.59 -14.81 -58.63
C ASP A 147 -34.24 -14.95 -57.24
N ILE A 148 -35.25 -15.81 -57.13
CA ILE A 148 -35.90 -16.14 -55.85
C ILE A 148 -34.92 -16.88 -54.93
N ALA A 149 -34.16 -17.83 -55.48
CA ALA A 149 -33.14 -18.56 -54.72
C ALA A 149 -32.03 -17.62 -54.21
N LEU A 150 -31.59 -16.67 -55.04
CA LEU A 150 -30.59 -15.69 -54.66
C LEU A 150 -31.08 -14.75 -53.54
N ALA A 151 -32.33 -14.27 -53.62
CA ALA A 151 -32.91 -13.41 -52.60
C ALA A 151 -32.97 -14.11 -51.24
N LEU A 152 -33.43 -15.37 -51.21
CA LEU A 152 -33.42 -16.19 -50.01
C LEU A 152 -32.00 -16.39 -49.45
N CYS A 153 -31.01 -16.61 -50.33
CA CYS A 153 -29.61 -16.73 -49.93
C CYS A 153 -29.06 -15.43 -49.33
N LEU A 154 -29.37 -14.25 -49.89
CA LEU A 154 -28.91 -12.96 -49.37
C LEU A 154 -29.52 -12.64 -48.01
N ILE A 155 -30.82 -12.90 -47.83
CA ILE A 155 -31.50 -12.73 -46.54
C ILE A 155 -30.91 -13.68 -45.49
N LEU A 156 -30.69 -14.96 -45.84
CA LEU A 156 -30.08 -15.93 -44.93
C LEU A 156 -28.64 -15.55 -44.56
N LEU A 157 -27.85 -15.10 -45.53
CA LEU A 157 -26.49 -14.63 -45.34
C LEU A 157 -26.45 -13.42 -44.41
N ALA A 158 -27.33 -12.43 -44.64
CA ALA A 158 -27.45 -11.25 -43.79
C ALA A 158 -27.78 -11.62 -42.34
N TRP A 159 -28.74 -12.54 -42.17
CA TRP A 159 -29.15 -13.02 -40.86
C TRP A 159 -28.01 -13.73 -40.14
N LEU A 160 -27.35 -14.69 -40.80
CA LEU A 160 -26.28 -15.49 -40.21
C LEU A 160 -25.07 -14.63 -39.83
N VAL A 161 -24.61 -13.78 -40.74
CA VAL A 161 -23.46 -12.89 -40.52
C VAL A 161 -23.75 -11.87 -39.42
N GLY A 162 -24.96 -11.32 -39.39
CA GLY A 162 -25.37 -10.40 -38.34
C GLY A 162 -25.41 -11.08 -36.96
N GLN A 163 -25.87 -12.33 -36.87
CA GLN A 163 -25.88 -13.10 -35.62
C GLN A 163 -24.45 -13.33 -35.11
N ILE A 164 -23.55 -13.77 -35.99
CA ILE A 164 -22.14 -13.99 -35.64
C ILE A 164 -21.50 -12.68 -35.14
N SER A 165 -21.73 -11.57 -35.83
CA SER A 165 -21.19 -10.27 -35.41
C SER A 165 -21.68 -9.86 -34.01
N GLN A 166 -22.97 -10.05 -33.73
CA GLN A 166 -23.54 -9.75 -32.40
C GLN A 166 -22.93 -10.62 -31.30
N ILE A 167 -22.75 -11.91 -31.56
CA ILE A 167 -22.13 -12.85 -30.62
C ILE A 167 -20.69 -12.44 -30.32
N ILE A 168 -19.87 -12.22 -31.36
CA ILE A 168 -18.46 -11.79 -31.20
C ILE A 168 -18.38 -10.49 -30.42
N PHE A 169 -19.22 -9.51 -30.76
CA PHE A 169 -19.22 -8.22 -30.07
C PHE A 169 -19.62 -8.35 -28.60
N LYS A 170 -20.62 -9.19 -28.29
CA LYS A 170 -21.05 -9.45 -26.92
C LYS A 170 -19.93 -10.10 -26.10
N HIS A 171 -19.26 -11.13 -26.62
CA HIS A 171 -18.13 -11.78 -25.95
C HIS A 171 -16.94 -10.85 -25.79
N ALA A 172 -16.60 -10.06 -26.80
CA ALA A 172 -15.51 -9.08 -26.72
C ALA A 172 -15.78 -8.01 -25.65
N LEU A 173 -17.03 -7.55 -25.53
CA LEU A 173 -17.43 -6.60 -24.48
C LEU A 173 -17.39 -7.24 -23.08
N GLN A 174 -17.82 -8.50 -22.97
CA GLN A 174 -17.78 -9.25 -21.71
C GLN A 174 -16.34 -9.42 -21.23
N LEU A 175 -15.44 -9.89 -22.09
CA LEU A 175 -14.01 -10.03 -21.78
C LEU A 175 -13.37 -8.70 -21.36
N ALA A 176 -13.71 -7.60 -22.04
CA ALA A 176 -13.23 -6.27 -21.66
C ALA A 176 -13.74 -5.83 -20.28
N ARG A 177 -14.99 -6.15 -19.93
CA ARG A 177 -15.57 -5.86 -18.61
C ARG A 177 -14.93 -6.70 -17.51
N GLU A 178 -14.78 -8.01 -17.74
CA GLU A 178 -14.16 -8.93 -16.79
C GLU A 178 -12.70 -8.52 -16.50
N ARG A 179 -11.91 -8.22 -17.54
CA ARG A 179 -10.53 -7.72 -17.36
C ARG A 179 -10.48 -6.39 -16.61
N LYS A 180 -11.38 -5.46 -16.92
CA LYS A 180 -11.44 -4.19 -16.20
C LYS A 180 -11.82 -4.40 -14.73
N PHE A 181 -12.80 -5.26 -14.46
CA PHE A 181 -13.21 -5.59 -13.10
C PHE A 181 -12.06 -6.17 -12.27
N LEU A 182 -11.26 -7.08 -12.84
CA LEU A 182 -10.07 -7.62 -12.15
C LEU A 182 -9.01 -6.55 -11.86
N ALA A 183 -8.76 -5.64 -12.80
CA ALA A 183 -7.83 -4.53 -12.58
C ALA A 183 -8.35 -3.59 -11.48
N ASP A 184 -9.62 -3.21 -11.53
CA ASP A 184 -10.25 -2.35 -10.52
C ASP A 184 -10.23 -3.03 -9.13
N LEU A 185 -10.42 -4.36 -9.05
CA LEU A 185 -10.29 -5.11 -7.79
C LEU A 185 -8.89 -5.02 -7.20
N ILE A 186 -7.84 -5.23 -8.01
CA ILE A 186 -6.44 -5.16 -7.55
C ILE A 186 -6.11 -3.76 -6.99
N GLU A 187 -6.69 -2.71 -7.59
CA GLU A 187 -6.55 -1.33 -7.09
C GLU A 187 -7.26 -1.06 -5.76
N THR A 188 -8.27 -1.86 -5.38
CA THR A 188 -8.96 -1.67 -4.10
C THR A 188 -8.21 -2.20 -2.88
N PHE A 189 -7.19 -3.04 -3.07
CA PHE A 189 -6.42 -3.60 -1.96
C PHE A 189 -5.60 -2.53 -1.24
N SER A 190 -5.55 -2.63 0.08
CA SER A 190 -4.71 -1.78 0.94
C SER A 190 -3.23 -2.17 0.89
N GLU A 191 -2.95 -3.42 0.58
CA GLU A 191 -1.62 -3.98 0.41
C GLU A 191 -1.03 -3.63 -0.95
N GLY A 192 0.29 -3.55 -1.03
CA GLY A 192 0.99 -3.48 -2.32
C GLY A 192 0.88 -4.81 -3.05
N ILE A 193 0.37 -4.84 -4.28
CA ILE A 193 0.29 -6.05 -5.09
C ILE A 193 1.11 -5.84 -6.35
N ILE A 194 2.04 -6.76 -6.61
CA ILE A 194 2.85 -6.83 -7.82
C ILE A 194 2.63 -8.19 -8.46
N ILE A 195 2.30 -8.19 -9.75
CA ILE A 195 2.23 -9.39 -10.59
C ILE A 195 3.40 -9.31 -11.57
N SER A 196 4.30 -10.29 -11.52
CA SER A 196 5.45 -10.39 -12.42
C SER A 196 5.46 -11.71 -13.20
N ASN A 197 6.11 -11.71 -14.36
CA ASN A 197 6.30 -12.92 -15.16
C ASN A 197 7.43 -13.81 -14.58
N ALA A 198 7.67 -14.97 -15.20
CA ALA A 198 8.71 -15.91 -14.79
C ALA A 198 10.13 -15.32 -14.74
N THR A 199 10.39 -14.25 -15.50
CA THR A 199 11.67 -13.53 -15.52
C THR A 199 11.72 -12.37 -14.51
N GLY A 200 10.65 -12.13 -13.75
CA GLY A 200 10.56 -11.06 -12.75
C GLY A 200 10.26 -9.68 -13.33
N GLU A 201 9.73 -9.58 -14.55
CA GLU A 201 9.25 -8.31 -15.11
C GLU A 201 7.82 -8.03 -14.65
N ILE A 202 7.57 -6.79 -14.21
CA ILE A 202 6.26 -6.38 -13.67
C ILE A 202 5.25 -6.29 -14.81
N ILE A 203 4.22 -7.13 -14.74
CA ILE A 203 3.05 -7.13 -15.63
C ILE A 203 2.02 -6.12 -15.13
N LEU A 204 1.75 -6.14 -13.83
CA LEU A 204 0.72 -5.32 -13.19
C LEU A 204 1.12 -4.99 -11.76
N SER A 205 0.79 -3.78 -11.31
CA SER A 205 0.92 -3.37 -9.92
C SER A 205 -0.22 -2.43 -9.55
N ASN A 206 -0.68 -2.46 -8.30
CA ASN A 206 -1.64 -1.47 -7.82
C ASN A 206 -0.96 -0.18 -7.38
N ARG A 207 -1.77 0.86 -7.15
CA ARG A 207 -1.29 2.17 -6.68
C ARG A 207 -0.56 2.13 -5.34
N GLN A 208 -0.80 1.15 -4.48
CA GLN A 208 -0.10 1.04 -3.20
C GLN A 208 1.40 0.81 -3.38
N VAL A 209 1.80 0.09 -4.43
CA VAL A 209 3.22 -0.12 -4.77
C VAL A 209 3.92 1.21 -5.06
N GLU A 210 3.25 2.12 -5.76
CA GLU A 210 3.78 3.47 -6.04
C GLU A 210 4.02 4.26 -4.74
N HIS A 211 3.11 4.16 -3.77
CA HIS A 211 3.24 4.83 -2.48
C HIS A 211 4.35 4.22 -1.61
N ILE A 212 4.44 2.89 -1.58
CA ILE A 212 5.45 2.16 -0.78
C ILE A 212 6.86 2.49 -1.28
N PHE A 213 7.10 2.42 -2.59
CA PHE A 213 8.42 2.62 -3.18
C PHE A 213 8.69 4.06 -3.65
N LYS A 214 7.68 4.95 -3.61
CA LYS A 214 7.75 6.35 -4.08
C LYS A 214 8.19 6.46 -5.55
N VAL A 215 7.63 5.61 -6.40
CA VAL A 215 7.92 5.51 -7.85
C VAL A 215 6.64 5.66 -8.67
N ALA A 216 6.75 6.22 -9.88
CA ALA A 216 5.61 6.41 -10.78
C ALA A 216 5.26 5.14 -11.56
N GLU A 217 3.98 4.92 -11.89
CA GLU A 217 3.50 3.79 -12.70
C GLU A 217 4.28 3.61 -14.02
N SER A 218 4.62 4.73 -14.68
CA SER A 218 5.36 4.74 -15.95
C SER A 218 6.75 4.10 -15.84
N ASP A 219 7.28 4.05 -14.62
CA ASP A 219 8.57 3.46 -14.31
C ASP A 219 8.50 2.01 -13.84
N LEU A 220 7.30 1.44 -13.70
CA LEU A 220 7.09 0.08 -13.19
C LEU A 220 6.81 -0.93 -14.30
N ALA A 221 5.89 -0.61 -15.21
CA ALA A 221 5.41 -1.57 -16.21
C ALA A 221 6.51 -2.02 -17.17
N GLY A 222 6.77 -3.33 -17.24
CA GLY A 222 7.79 -3.92 -18.11
C GLY A 222 9.23 -3.71 -17.64
N LYS A 223 9.45 -3.20 -16.43
CA LYS A 223 10.76 -3.22 -15.78
C LYS A 223 10.90 -4.42 -14.85
N GLY A 224 12.13 -4.80 -14.57
CA GLY A 224 12.44 -5.86 -13.61
C GLY A 224 12.11 -5.43 -12.19
N GLU A 225 11.46 -6.33 -11.44
CA GLU A 225 11.09 -6.13 -10.05
C GLU A 225 12.31 -5.88 -9.15
N SER A 226 13.48 -6.37 -9.56
CA SER A 226 14.77 -6.18 -8.87
C SER A 226 15.14 -4.73 -8.59
N LEU A 227 14.66 -3.78 -9.41
CA LEU A 227 14.91 -2.35 -9.22
C LEU A 227 14.19 -1.78 -8.00
N LEU A 228 13.01 -2.31 -7.67
CA LEU A 228 12.24 -1.84 -6.50
C LEU A 228 12.88 -2.29 -5.20
N TRP A 229 13.38 -3.52 -5.20
CA TRP A 229 13.98 -4.15 -4.04
C TRP A 229 15.45 -3.77 -3.83
N ALA A 230 16.03 -2.90 -4.66
CA ALA A 230 17.44 -2.51 -4.54
C ALA A 230 17.73 -1.74 -3.23
N HIS A 231 16.74 -1.03 -2.70
CA HIS A 231 16.84 -0.22 -1.49
C HIS A 231 16.13 -0.84 -0.26
N SER A 232 15.66 -2.09 -0.35
CA SER A 232 15.10 -2.79 0.80
C SER A 232 16.20 -3.48 1.61
N SER A 233 15.91 -3.84 2.85
CA SER A 233 16.84 -4.62 3.69
C SER A 233 17.14 -6.02 3.15
N VAL A 234 16.33 -6.55 2.21
CA VAL A 234 16.57 -7.83 1.55
C VAL A 234 16.48 -7.68 0.02
N PRO A 235 17.63 -7.48 -0.65
CA PRO A 235 17.67 -7.30 -2.10
C PRO A 235 17.17 -8.54 -2.85
N TYR A 236 16.54 -8.33 -4.01
CA TYR A 236 15.92 -9.36 -4.86
C TYR A 236 16.78 -10.61 -5.11
N HIS A 237 18.09 -10.45 -5.24
CA HIS A 237 19.03 -11.55 -5.54
C HIS A 237 19.28 -12.49 -4.35
N HIS A 238 18.87 -12.10 -3.14
CA HIS A 238 18.96 -12.89 -1.91
C HIS A 238 17.65 -13.63 -1.59
N TRP A 239 16.67 -13.59 -2.50
CA TRP A 239 15.37 -14.20 -2.25
C TRP A 239 15.48 -15.72 -2.35
N PRO A 240 14.95 -16.47 -1.37
CA PRO A 240 14.91 -17.92 -1.43
C PRO A 240 14.12 -18.41 -2.66
N PRO A 241 14.54 -19.51 -3.32
CA PRO A 241 13.84 -20.04 -4.49
C PRO A 241 12.39 -20.49 -4.20
N ASN A 242 12.04 -20.76 -2.93
CA ASN A 242 10.71 -21.15 -2.46
C ASN A 242 10.15 -20.18 -1.40
N PHE A 243 10.52 -18.90 -1.46
CA PHE A 243 10.10 -17.93 -0.46
C PHE A 243 8.57 -17.71 -0.52
N LEU A 244 7.91 -17.91 0.63
CA LEU A 244 6.49 -17.66 0.82
C LEU A 244 6.24 -16.37 1.61
N ASN A 245 7.03 -16.10 2.66
CA ASN A 245 6.88 -14.95 3.55
C ASN A 245 8.25 -14.48 4.07
N MET A 246 8.48 -13.16 4.12
CA MET A 246 9.70 -12.54 4.63
C MET A 246 9.40 -11.14 5.15
N GLU A 247 10.08 -10.74 6.21
CA GLU A 247 10.02 -9.38 6.71
C GLU A 247 11.14 -8.55 6.07
N ALA A 248 10.79 -7.37 5.56
CA ALA A 248 11.75 -6.45 4.96
C ALA A 248 11.45 -5.02 5.39
N GLU A 249 12.51 -4.25 5.56
CA GLU A 249 12.44 -2.82 5.84
C GLU A 249 12.54 -2.07 4.50
N ILE A 250 11.59 -1.17 4.28
CA ILE A 250 11.54 -0.29 3.10
C ILE A 250 11.33 1.13 3.60
N GLY A 251 12.39 1.94 3.54
CA GLY A 251 12.41 3.26 4.18
C GLY A 251 12.43 3.12 5.71
N ASN A 252 11.48 3.73 6.41
CA ASN A 252 11.36 3.67 7.89
C ASN A 252 10.21 2.77 8.36
N LYS A 253 9.77 1.84 7.51
CA LYS A 253 8.61 0.98 7.75
C LYS A 253 8.98 -0.47 7.49
N ASN A 254 8.30 -1.35 8.22
CA ASN A 254 8.49 -2.79 8.13
C ASN A 254 7.31 -3.43 7.42
N TYR A 255 7.64 -4.26 6.44
CA TYR A 255 6.66 -4.93 5.59
C TYR A 255 6.84 -6.44 5.64
N LEU A 256 5.72 -7.16 5.63
CA LEU A 256 5.67 -8.58 5.32
C LEU A 256 5.47 -8.72 3.81
N ILE A 257 6.45 -9.29 3.14
CA ILE A 257 6.37 -9.62 1.72
C ILE A 257 5.95 -11.07 1.63
N SER A 258 4.88 -11.35 0.88
CA SER A 258 4.41 -12.70 0.58
C SER A 258 4.45 -12.95 -0.91
N ARG A 259 5.08 -14.03 -1.36
CA ARG A 259 5.13 -14.37 -2.79
C ARG A 259 4.46 -15.71 -3.06
N PHE A 260 3.60 -15.70 -4.07
CA PHE A 260 2.86 -16.85 -4.53
C PHE A 260 3.19 -17.10 -5.99
N THR A 261 3.38 -18.37 -6.35
CA THR A 261 3.52 -18.79 -7.75
C THR A 261 2.15 -19.17 -8.26
N ILE A 262 1.73 -18.53 -9.36
CA ILE A 262 0.54 -18.91 -10.11
C ILE A 262 1.02 -19.67 -11.35
N THR A 263 0.66 -20.95 -11.43
CA THR A 263 0.83 -21.78 -12.61
C THR A 263 -0.41 -21.62 -13.49
N ASP A 264 -0.23 -21.13 -14.70
CA ASP A 264 -1.29 -21.07 -15.71
C ASP A 264 -1.27 -22.38 -16.52
N ASP A 265 -2.32 -23.20 -16.38
CA ASP A 265 -2.41 -24.52 -17.02
C ASP A 265 -2.66 -24.42 -18.54
N ASP A 266 -3.18 -23.28 -19.04
CA ASP A 266 -3.54 -23.11 -20.46
C ASP A 266 -2.35 -22.67 -21.34
N VAL A 267 -1.23 -22.26 -20.74
CA VAL A 267 -0.01 -21.88 -21.46
C VAL A 267 1.21 -22.53 -20.81
N ALA A 268 1.56 -23.73 -21.30
CA ALA A 268 2.73 -24.48 -20.84
C ALA A 268 3.97 -23.57 -20.67
N GLY A 269 4.38 -23.36 -19.42
CA GLY A 269 5.66 -22.74 -19.06
C GLY A 269 5.68 -21.26 -18.66
N LYS A 270 4.53 -20.59 -18.45
CA LYS A 270 4.51 -19.22 -17.88
C LYS A 270 4.13 -19.21 -16.41
N ASN A 271 5.09 -19.48 -15.54
CA ASN A 271 4.95 -19.19 -14.10
C ASN A 271 4.83 -17.67 -13.92
N CYS A 272 3.79 -17.21 -13.24
CA CYS A 272 3.69 -15.82 -12.79
C CYS A 272 3.89 -15.76 -11.28
N PHE A 273 4.45 -14.67 -10.80
CA PHE A 273 4.58 -14.42 -9.37
C PHE A 273 3.61 -13.33 -8.95
N VAL A 274 2.90 -13.57 -7.85
CA VAL A 274 2.13 -12.54 -7.15
C VAL A 274 2.86 -12.24 -5.86
N THR A 275 3.35 -11.02 -5.75
CA THR A 275 4.01 -10.50 -4.57
C THR A 275 3.06 -9.53 -3.86
N VAL A 276 2.70 -9.84 -2.62
CA VAL A 276 1.88 -9.02 -1.73
C VAL A 276 2.78 -8.38 -0.70
N ILE A 277 2.60 -7.09 -0.44
CA ILE A 277 3.42 -6.27 0.45
C ILE A 277 2.51 -5.66 1.50
N ASN A 278 2.56 -6.19 2.71
CA ASN A 278 1.70 -5.79 3.82
C ASN A 278 2.49 -4.99 4.87
N ASP A 279 2.02 -3.81 5.27
CA ASP A 279 2.66 -2.98 6.31
C ASP A 279 2.41 -3.58 7.70
N ILE A 280 3.46 -4.11 8.32
CA ILE A 280 3.41 -4.74 9.65
C ILE A 280 4.05 -3.86 10.74
N THR A 281 4.34 -2.59 10.45
CA THR A 281 5.08 -1.69 11.35
C THR A 281 4.40 -1.59 12.73
N GLN A 282 3.08 -1.36 12.76
CA GLN A 282 2.34 -1.26 14.02
C GLN A 282 2.29 -2.59 14.78
N LEU A 283 2.14 -3.70 14.05
CA LEU A 283 2.08 -5.04 14.64
C LEU A 283 3.40 -5.42 15.31
N GLN A 284 4.53 -5.14 14.66
CA GLN A 284 5.87 -5.35 15.25
C GLN A 284 6.09 -4.48 16.48
N GLN A 285 5.74 -3.19 16.44
CA GLN A 285 5.86 -2.30 17.62
C GLN A 285 5.04 -2.80 18.81
N GLN A 286 3.83 -3.31 18.56
CA GLN A 286 3.00 -3.92 19.61
C GLN A 286 3.62 -5.22 20.13
N ARG A 287 4.14 -6.08 19.25
CA ARG A 287 4.82 -7.32 19.62
C ARG A 287 6.05 -7.05 20.49
N ASP A 288 6.88 -6.08 20.13
CA ASP A 288 8.06 -5.68 20.90
C ASP A 288 7.68 -5.14 22.28
N LYS A 289 6.62 -4.32 22.35
CA LYS A 289 6.09 -3.84 23.63
C LYS A 289 5.63 -5.01 24.51
N LEU A 290 4.87 -5.95 23.96
CA LEU A 290 4.40 -7.13 24.68
C LEU A 290 5.56 -8.01 25.15
N GLN A 291 6.56 -8.25 24.31
CA GLN A 291 7.74 -9.03 24.67
C GLN A 291 8.51 -8.36 25.81
N ARG A 292 8.73 -7.04 25.76
CA ARG A 292 9.37 -6.29 26.86
C ARG A 292 8.57 -6.40 28.16
N MET A 293 7.24 -6.29 28.09
CA MET A 293 6.37 -6.44 29.27
C MET A 293 6.42 -7.86 29.85
N ALA A 294 6.45 -8.89 29.00
CA ALA A 294 6.58 -10.28 29.42
C ALA A 294 7.94 -10.55 30.07
N THR A 295 9.03 -10.06 29.49
CA THR A 295 10.38 -10.17 30.06
C THR A 295 10.45 -9.48 31.43
N LEU A 296 9.92 -8.27 31.56
CA LEU A 296 9.87 -7.56 32.85
C LEU A 296 9.04 -8.31 33.89
N SER A 297 7.91 -8.91 33.49
CA SER A 297 7.07 -9.71 34.39
C SER A 297 7.80 -10.97 34.88
N ALA A 298 8.47 -11.69 33.99
CA ALA A 298 9.23 -12.89 34.34
C ALA A 298 10.42 -12.57 35.27
N VAL A 299 11.16 -11.50 34.97
CA VAL A 299 12.22 -10.99 35.85
C VAL A 299 11.63 -10.60 37.21
N GLY A 300 10.46 -9.96 37.24
CA GLY A 300 9.74 -9.64 38.46
C GLY A 300 9.40 -10.86 39.30
N GLU A 301 8.83 -11.91 38.71
CA GLU A 301 8.44 -13.11 39.46
C GLU A 301 9.67 -13.84 40.05
N LEU A 302 10.73 -14.00 39.26
CA LEU A 302 12.01 -14.56 39.73
C LEU A 302 12.63 -13.68 40.82
N ALA A 303 12.55 -12.37 40.66
CA ALA A 303 12.99 -11.39 41.63
C ALA A 303 12.26 -11.53 42.97
N ALA A 304 10.93 -11.68 42.96
CA ALA A 304 10.15 -11.87 44.17
C ALA A 304 10.51 -13.17 44.92
N GLY A 305 10.65 -14.27 44.17
CA GLY A 305 11.05 -15.57 44.73
C GLY A 305 12.44 -15.52 45.37
N ALA A 306 13.45 -15.08 44.61
CA ALA A 306 14.82 -14.95 45.10
C ALA A 306 14.92 -13.97 46.28
N ALA A 307 14.19 -12.85 46.24
CA ALA A 307 14.17 -11.88 47.33
C ALA A 307 13.66 -12.48 48.64
N HIS A 308 12.57 -13.27 48.59
CA HIS A 308 12.05 -13.96 49.76
C HIS A 308 13.05 -15.00 50.29
N GLU A 309 13.70 -15.74 49.41
CA GLU A 309 14.68 -16.76 49.80
C GLU A 309 16.01 -16.19 50.32
N ILE A 310 16.43 -15.02 49.85
CA ILE A 310 17.65 -14.33 50.30
C ILE A 310 17.41 -13.54 51.59
N ARG A 311 16.23 -12.92 51.76
CA ARG A 311 15.89 -12.16 52.98
C ARG A 311 15.94 -13.03 54.23
N ASN A 312 15.53 -14.29 54.12
CA ASN A 312 15.50 -15.23 55.25
C ASN A 312 16.89 -15.51 55.86
N PRO A 313 17.92 -15.95 55.10
CA PRO A 313 19.27 -16.13 55.63
C PRO A 313 19.90 -14.80 56.05
N LEU A 314 19.69 -13.68 55.33
CA LEU A 314 20.21 -12.37 55.74
C LEU A 314 19.70 -11.93 57.11
N THR A 315 18.41 -12.11 57.37
CA THR A 315 17.78 -11.80 58.67
C THR A 315 18.41 -12.63 59.79
N THR A 316 18.71 -13.90 59.49
CA THR A 316 19.35 -14.82 60.44
C THR A 316 20.79 -14.40 60.75
N VAL A 317 21.60 -14.07 59.73
CA VAL A 317 22.98 -13.60 59.90
C VAL A 317 23.00 -12.26 60.65
N LYS A 318 22.08 -11.35 60.33
CA LYS A 318 21.93 -10.06 61.04
C LYS A 318 21.67 -10.27 62.53
N GLY A 319 20.77 -11.21 62.88
CA GLY A 319 20.50 -11.58 64.26
C GLY A 319 21.74 -12.12 64.99
N PHE A 320 22.53 -12.98 64.35
CA PHE A 320 23.78 -13.48 64.94
C PHE A 320 24.82 -12.38 65.15
N LEU A 321 25.01 -11.47 64.19
CA LEU A 321 25.95 -10.36 64.34
C LEU A 321 25.55 -9.40 65.47
N GLN A 322 24.24 -9.12 65.62
CA GLN A 322 23.73 -8.33 66.75
C GLN A 322 24.04 -9.02 68.10
N LEU A 323 23.81 -10.33 68.20
CA LEU A 323 24.12 -11.11 69.41
C LEU A 323 25.63 -11.16 69.71
N PHE A 324 26.49 -11.23 68.69
CA PHE A 324 27.94 -11.19 68.85
C PHE A 324 28.43 -9.82 69.33
N ARG A 325 27.84 -8.73 68.81
CA ARG A 325 28.13 -7.36 69.23
C ARG A 325 27.74 -7.10 70.69
N GLU A 326 26.69 -7.74 71.19
CA GLU A 326 26.28 -7.63 72.61
C GLU A 326 27.18 -8.43 73.57
N LYS A 327 27.78 -9.54 73.11
CA LYS A 327 28.54 -10.46 73.97
C LYS A 327 30.06 -10.24 74.02
N TRP A 328 30.66 -9.60 73.03
CA TRP A 328 32.12 -9.40 72.97
C TRP A 328 32.51 -7.92 72.94
N SER A 329 33.27 -7.49 73.95
CA SER A 329 33.72 -6.10 74.18
C SER A 329 35.05 -5.74 73.50
N ASP A 330 35.63 -6.68 72.74
CA ASP A 330 36.93 -6.51 72.11
C ASP A 330 36.84 -5.63 70.84
N HIS A 331 37.59 -4.53 70.82
CA HIS A 331 37.46 -3.46 69.82
C HIS A 331 37.81 -3.92 68.39
N SER A 332 38.62 -4.98 68.27
CA SER A 332 39.03 -5.61 67.02
C SER A 332 37.88 -6.34 66.31
N PHE A 333 36.97 -6.95 67.09
CA PHE A 333 35.85 -7.75 66.58
C PHE A 333 34.66 -6.86 66.20
N SER A 334 34.50 -5.73 66.90
CA SER A 334 33.48 -4.71 66.62
C SER A 334 33.56 -4.17 65.19
N GLY A 335 34.76 -3.87 64.69
CA GLY A 335 34.94 -3.36 63.32
C GLY A 335 34.56 -4.37 62.22
N LEU A 336 34.81 -5.66 62.43
CA LEU A 336 34.40 -6.72 61.48
C LEU A 336 32.89 -6.95 61.50
N CYS A 337 32.26 -6.89 62.69
CA CYS A 337 30.81 -7.00 62.81
C CYS A 337 30.09 -5.84 62.15
N GLU A 338 30.61 -4.61 62.27
CA GLU A 338 30.00 -3.44 61.64
C GLU A 338 30.12 -3.50 60.12
N LEU A 339 31.28 -3.90 59.57
CA LEU A 339 31.46 -4.12 58.14
C LEU A 339 30.50 -5.20 57.60
N ALA A 340 30.36 -6.32 58.31
CA ALA A 340 29.45 -7.39 57.92
C ALA A 340 27.98 -6.94 58.02
N TYR A 341 27.65 -6.10 59.00
CA TYR A 341 26.31 -5.52 59.14
C TYR A 341 26.00 -4.54 58.00
N GLU A 342 26.93 -3.67 57.62
CA GLU A 342 26.81 -2.76 56.48
C GLU A 342 26.59 -3.52 55.17
N GLU A 343 27.33 -4.62 54.93
CA GLU A 343 27.13 -5.45 53.75
C GLU A 343 25.79 -6.22 53.79
N LEU A 344 25.31 -6.65 54.96
CA LEU A 344 23.95 -7.22 55.08
C LEU A 344 22.86 -6.20 54.76
N GLU A 345 22.99 -4.96 55.23
CA GLU A 345 22.06 -3.87 54.89
C GLU A 345 22.11 -3.55 53.40
N ARG A 346 23.31 -3.56 52.80
CA ARG A 346 23.46 -3.42 51.35
C ARG A 346 22.71 -4.54 50.61
N ILE A 347 22.89 -5.81 50.97
CA ILE A 347 22.18 -6.91 50.31
C ILE A 347 20.66 -6.79 50.55
N ASN A 348 20.20 -6.45 51.76
CA ASN A 348 18.79 -6.21 52.04
C ASN A 348 18.20 -5.09 51.17
N SER A 349 18.95 -4.02 50.92
CA SER A 349 18.52 -2.94 50.03
C SER A 349 18.39 -3.42 48.58
N ILE A 350 19.33 -4.25 48.09
CA ILE A 350 19.28 -4.84 46.75
C ILE A 350 18.05 -5.75 46.62
N VAL A 351 17.80 -6.59 47.62
CA VAL A 351 16.60 -7.45 47.72
C VAL A 351 15.31 -6.61 47.73
N GLY A 352 15.30 -5.47 48.43
CA GLY A 352 14.18 -4.54 48.42
C GLY A 352 13.90 -3.96 47.03
N ILE A 353 14.95 -3.53 46.31
CA ILE A 353 14.82 -3.01 44.94
C ILE A 353 14.34 -4.12 43.99
N MET A 354 14.82 -5.36 44.16
CA MET A 354 14.40 -6.53 43.39
C MET A 354 12.90 -6.79 43.55
N LEU A 355 12.35 -6.67 44.77
CA LEU A 355 10.91 -6.77 45.00
C LEU A 355 10.12 -5.62 44.37
N GLN A 356 10.65 -4.40 44.33
CA GLN A 356 9.98 -3.27 43.67
C GLN A 356 9.83 -3.48 42.16
N VAL A 357 10.77 -4.20 41.52
CA VAL A 357 10.62 -4.63 40.11
C VAL A 357 9.45 -5.61 39.96
N SER A 358 9.29 -6.53 40.93
CA SER A 358 8.27 -7.58 40.89
C SER A 358 6.85 -7.08 41.16
N ARG A 359 6.73 -6.11 42.05
CA ARG A 359 5.47 -5.56 42.55
C ARG A 359 5.71 -4.08 42.83
N PRO A 360 5.54 -3.19 41.83
CA PRO A 360 5.54 -1.76 42.09
C PRO A 360 4.47 -1.42 43.13
N GLU A 361 4.68 -0.36 43.91
CA GLU A 361 3.81 -0.03 45.05
C GLU A 361 2.33 -0.05 44.66
N MET A 362 1.53 -0.88 45.34
CA MET A 362 0.10 -0.96 45.07
C MET A 362 -0.60 0.32 45.56
N GLY A 363 -1.51 0.84 44.74
CA GLY A 363 -2.32 2.00 45.06
C GLY A 363 -3.53 2.08 44.15
N GLU A 364 -4.48 2.94 44.52
CA GLU A 364 -5.65 3.20 43.68
C GLU A 364 -5.27 4.08 42.51
N ARG A 365 -5.78 3.73 41.32
CA ARG A 365 -5.69 4.61 40.16
C ARG A 365 -6.62 5.79 40.38
N LYS A 366 -6.05 6.98 40.44
CA LYS A 366 -6.77 8.24 40.59
C LYS A 366 -6.25 9.26 39.60
N GLU A 367 -7.06 10.29 39.38
CA GLU A 367 -6.62 11.50 38.69
C GLU A 367 -5.72 12.31 39.63
N PHE A 368 -4.59 12.78 39.11
CA PHE A 368 -3.68 13.68 39.84
C PHE A 368 -2.92 14.61 38.89
N ASN A 369 -2.47 15.74 39.43
CA ASN A 369 -1.59 16.67 38.73
C ASN A 369 -0.12 16.24 38.91
N LEU A 370 0.58 16.01 37.80
CA LEU A 370 1.99 15.58 37.84
C LEU A 370 2.91 16.63 38.49
N ASN A 371 2.60 17.93 38.34
CA ASN A 371 3.40 19.00 38.94
C ASN A 371 3.36 19.00 40.47
N GLU A 372 2.27 18.53 41.10
CA GLU A 372 2.16 18.41 42.56
C GLU A 372 3.15 17.36 43.09
N ILE A 373 3.21 16.19 42.44
CA ILE A 373 4.15 15.12 42.82
C ILE A 373 5.59 15.56 42.58
N ILE A 374 5.85 16.30 41.49
CA ILE A 374 7.18 16.88 41.22
C ILE A 374 7.55 17.83 42.36
N GLY A 375 6.65 18.70 42.79
CA GLY A 375 6.87 19.63 43.91
C GLY A 375 7.34 18.91 45.17
N ASP A 376 6.59 17.91 45.62
CA ASP A 376 6.91 17.08 46.78
C ASP A 376 8.33 16.49 46.74
N VAL A 377 8.71 15.93 45.60
CA VAL A 377 9.99 15.24 45.45
C VAL A 377 11.13 16.23 45.29
N TRP A 378 10.88 17.33 44.59
CA TRP A 378 11.88 18.36 44.30
C TRP A 378 12.38 19.05 45.56
N GLU A 379 11.49 19.34 46.51
CA GLU A 379 11.86 19.96 47.79
C GLU A 379 12.82 19.08 48.60
N LEU A 380 12.63 17.76 48.57
CA LEU A 380 13.51 16.81 49.26
C LEU A 380 14.95 16.82 48.71
N TYR A 381 15.10 16.92 47.39
CA TYR A 381 16.41 16.88 46.73
C TYR A 381 17.12 18.23 46.70
N THR A 382 16.39 19.33 46.59
CA THR A 382 17.00 20.66 46.66
C THR A 382 17.58 20.95 48.05
N TYR A 383 16.91 20.49 49.11
CA TYR A 383 17.42 20.61 50.47
C TYR A 383 18.72 19.81 50.69
N SER A 384 18.80 18.57 50.19
CA SER A 384 19.97 17.70 50.36
C SER A 384 21.12 17.99 49.38
N GLY A 385 20.79 18.39 48.15
CA GLY A 385 21.72 18.60 47.04
C GLY A 385 22.54 19.89 47.16
N SER A 386 22.05 20.89 47.90
CA SER A 386 22.79 22.12 48.22
C SER A 386 24.19 21.85 48.80
N ASN A 387 24.32 20.78 49.60
CA ASN A 387 25.58 20.38 50.22
C ASN A 387 26.61 19.79 49.23
N LYS A 388 26.19 19.34 48.04
CA LYS A 388 27.05 18.79 46.99
C LYS A 388 27.48 19.85 45.95
N GLY A 389 26.88 21.04 45.98
CA GLY A 389 27.14 22.11 45.02
C GLY A 389 26.61 21.85 43.61
N ILE A 390 25.56 21.04 43.49
CA ILE A 390 24.80 20.81 42.26
C ILE A 390 23.74 21.91 42.13
N ILE A 391 23.51 22.41 40.92
CA ILE A 391 22.51 23.44 40.63
C ILE A 391 21.20 22.77 40.25
N TYR A 392 20.11 23.15 40.91
CA TYR A 392 18.78 22.62 40.66
C TYR A 392 17.88 23.67 40.03
N THR A 393 17.28 23.35 38.88
CA THR A 393 16.34 24.25 38.17
C THR A 393 15.03 23.55 37.83
N LYS A 394 13.90 24.26 37.90
CA LYS A 394 12.60 23.71 37.51
C LYS A 394 11.81 24.69 36.64
N GLU A 395 11.19 24.18 35.59
CA GLU A 395 10.29 24.94 34.72
C GLU A 395 9.02 24.11 34.50
N LEU A 396 7.98 24.39 35.29
CA LEU A 396 6.74 23.63 35.25
C LEU A 396 5.66 24.43 34.54
N GLN A 397 5.20 23.96 33.38
CA GLN A 397 4.06 24.55 32.70
C GLN A 397 2.75 24.06 33.33
N GLU A 398 1.66 24.80 33.11
CA GLU A 398 0.33 24.30 33.46
C GLU A 398 -0.02 23.12 32.54
N ILE A 399 -0.28 21.96 33.13
CA ILE A 399 -0.51 20.69 32.43
C ILE A 399 -1.82 20.03 32.91
N PRO A 400 -2.53 19.30 32.04
CA PRO A 400 -3.69 18.52 32.45
C PRO A 400 -3.33 17.41 33.44
N CYS A 401 -4.33 16.97 34.21
CA CYS A 401 -4.19 15.80 35.08
C CYS A 401 -3.99 14.51 34.27
N ILE A 402 -3.35 13.53 34.89
CA ILE A 402 -3.17 12.18 34.36
C ILE A 402 -3.82 11.15 35.31
N ILE A 403 -4.20 9.98 34.77
CA ILE A 403 -4.68 8.85 35.59
C ILE A 403 -3.52 7.93 35.90
N GLY A 404 -3.37 7.58 37.16
CA GLY A 404 -2.36 6.63 37.59
C GLY A 404 -2.33 6.40 39.08
N ILE A 405 -1.24 5.80 39.53
CA ILE A 405 -0.90 5.60 40.94
C ILE A 405 0.20 6.61 41.27
N ASP A 406 -0.16 7.68 41.97
CA ASP A 406 0.72 8.79 42.36
C ASP A 406 2.01 8.32 43.05
N LYS A 407 1.91 7.34 43.96
CA LYS A 407 3.06 6.76 44.66
C LYS A 407 4.08 6.12 43.71
N GLN A 408 3.60 5.44 42.67
CA GLN A 408 4.49 4.84 41.67
C GLN A 408 5.20 5.93 40.84
N ILE A 409 4.50 7.00 40.47
CA ILE A 409 5.13 8.15 39.80
C ILE A 409 6.14 8.86 40.70
N LYS A 410 5.84 8.99 42.00
CA LYS A 410 6.79 9.50 43.00
C LYS A 410 8.06 8.65 43.03
N GLN A 411 7.92 7.33 42.99
CA GLN A 411 9.05 6.40 42.91
C GLN A 411 9.88 6.57 41.62
N VAL A 412 9.22 6.80 40.48
CA VAL A 412 9.92 7.12 39.21
C VAL A 412 10.77 8.38 39.38
N LEU A 413 10.19 9.46 39.89
CA LEU A 413 10.90 10.73 40.10
C LEU A 413 12.12 10.57 41.02
N LEU A 414 11.96 9.86 42.14
CA LEU A 414 13.05 9.58 43.08
C LEU A 414 14.21 8.84 42.41
N ASN A 415 13.92 7.79 41.64
CA ASN A 415 14.94 7.01 40.94
C ASN A 415 15.67 7.84 39.87
N LEU A 416 14.93 8.63 39.09
CA LEU A 416 15.51 9.45 38.03
C LEU A 416 16.38 10.58 38.61
N LEU A 417 15.93 11.27 39.66
CA LEU A 417 16.71 12.30 40.33
C LEU A 417 17.95 11.74 41.03
N GLN A 418 17.83 10.56 41.66
CA GLN A 418 18.99 9.89 42.25
C GLN A 418 20.02 9.50 41.19
N ASN A 419 19.58 9.06 40.01
CA ASN A 419 20.49 8.76 38.91
C ASN A 419 21.19 10.02 38.39
N ALA A 420 20.45 11.13 38.25
CA ALA A 420 21.01 12.42 37.86
C ALA A 420 22.05 12.92 38.88
N GLU A 421 21.75 12.84 40.18
CA GLU A 421 22.72 13.20 41.24
C GLU A 421 24.00 12.39 41.21
N ARG A 422 23.93 11.10 40.90
CA ARG A 422 25.11 10.23 40.80
C ARG A 422 25.94 10.50 39.55
N ALA A 423 25.33 11.04 38.50
CA ALA A 423 26.00 11.42 37.27
C ALA A 423 26.65 12.81 37.36
N CYS A 424 26.12 13.68 38.21
CA CYS A 424 26.55 15.06 38.40
C CYS A 424 27.66 15.22 39.45
N THR A 425 28.41 16.28 39.28
CA THR A 425 29.45 16.79 40.18
C THR A 425 29.18 18.25 40.53
N LYS A 426 30.07 18.87 41.32
CA LYS A 426 29.92 20.27 41.72
C LYS A 426 29.94 21.20 40.50
N GLY A 427 28.90 22.02 40.34
CA GLY A 427 28.72 22.93 39.22
C GLY A 427 27.83 22.40 38.09
N ASP A 428 27.55 21.09 38.08
CA ASP A 428 26.59 20.51 37.14
C ASP A 428 25.16 20.90 37.50
N THR A 429 24.27 20.84 36.51
CA THR A 429 22.87 21.24 36.64
C THR A 429 21.94 20.05 36.45
N ILE A 430 20.95 19.93 37.34
CA ILE A 430 19.79 19.05 37.19
C ILE A 430 18.56 19.94 36.98
N SER A 431 17.83 19.69 35.90
CA SER A 431 16.64 20.46 35.51
C SER A 431 15.44 19.55 35.31
N ILE A 432 14.28 19.95 35.87
CA ILE A 432 12.99 19.33 35.55
C ILE A 432 12.14 20.29 34.71
N GLN A 433 11.56 19.78 33.63
CA GLN A 433 10.60 20.51 32.81
C GLN A 433 9.33 19.71 32.59
N THR A 434 8.17 20.38 32.63
CA THR A 434 6.91 19.79 32.18
C THR A 434 6.27 20.62 31.08
N CYS A 435 5.66 19.95 30.11
CA CYS A 435 4.85 20.55 29.06
C CYS A 435 3.74 19.58 28.62
N ALA A 436 2.77 20.07 27.86
CA ALA A 436 1.69 19.25 27.32
C ALA A 436 1.34 19.67 25.89
N ASP A 437 0.85 18.71 25.09
CA ASP A 437 0.16 18.95 23.83
C ASP A 437 -1.31 18.51 23.92
N ASP A 438 -2.04 18.42 22.81
CA ASP A 438 -3.44 18.01 22.80
C ASP A 438 -3.69 16.57 23.28
N LYS A 439 -2.66 15.72 23.32
CA LYS A 439 -2.78 14.26 23.54
C LYS A 439 -1.93 13.75 24.70
N TYR A 440 -0.85 14.44 25.05
CA TYR A 440 0.16 13.94 25.98
C TYR A 440 0.69 15.01 26.92
N VAL A 441 0.99 14.59 28.15
CA VAL A 441 1.81 15.31 29.13
C VAL A 441 3.24 14.77 29.03
N TYR A 442 4.20 15.68 29.02
CA TYR A 442 5.63 15.38 28.99
C TYR A 442 6.31 15.85 30.26
N LEU A 443 7.21 15.02 30.77
CA LEU A 443 8.10 15.32 31.89
C LEU A 443 9.53 15.01 31.45
N ASN A 444 10.37 16.03 31.41
CA ASN A 444 11.79 15.91 31.09
C ASN A 444 12.62 16.13 32.34
N ILE A 445 13.57 15.22 32.58
CA ILE A 445 14.59 15.34 33.62
C ILE A 445 15.93 15.34 32.90
N ASN A 446 16.63 16.46 32.96
CA ASN A 446 17.90 16.65 32.28
C ASN A 446 19.00 16.93 33.29
N ASP A 447 20.15 16.29 33.10
CA ASP A 447 21.37 16.51 33.86
C ASP A 447 22.53 16.87 32.92
N THR A 448 23.48 17.67 33.39
CA THR A 448 24.73 17.99 32.68
C THR A 448 25.91 17.14 33.17
N GLY A 449 25.62 15.96 33.71
CA GLY A 449 26.64 15.08 34.28
C GLY A 449 27.46 14.34 33.22
N ARG A 450 28.07 13.24 33.63
CA ARG A 450 28.97 12.44 32.78
C ARG A 450 28.36 11.86 31.49
N GLY A 451 27.04 11.83 31.36
CA GLY A 451 26.34 11.22 30.23
C GLY A 451 26.53 9.70 30.10
N ILE A 452 26.04 9.13 29.00
CA ILE A 452 26.01 7.69 28.70
C ILE A 452 26.69 7.46 27.35
N LYS A 453 27.46 6.36 27.24
CA LYS A 453 28.08 5.99 25.96
C LYS A 453 27.01 5.53 24.95
N PRO A 454 27.20 5.79 23.64
CA PRO A 454 26.24 5.37 22.62
C PRO A 454 25.94 3.85 22.61
N GLU A 455 26.95 3.04 22.89
CA GLU A 455 26.86 1.56 22.97
C GLU A 455 26.02 1.03 24.14
N ASP A 456 25.79 1.88 25.15
CA ASP A 456 25.08 1.54 26.39
C ASP A 456 23.64 2.06 26.38
N LEU A 457 23.30 3.04 25.54
CA LEU A 457 21.99 3.69 25.48
C LEU A 457 20.83 2.72 25.24
N GLU A 458 21.02 1.71 24.39
CA GLU A 458 19.98 0.70 24.15
C GLU A 458 19.77 -0.21 25.37
N LYS A 459 20.78 -0.35 26.22
CA LYS A 459 20.81 -1.27 27.35
C LYS A 459 20.35 -0.64 28.66
N VAL A 460 20.34 0.70 28.78
CA VAL A 460 20.07 1.37 30.08
C VAL A 460 18.68 1.10 30.67
N LEU A 461 17.73 0.67 29.85
CA LEU A 461 16.39 0.28 30.30
C LEU A 461 16.27 -1.22 30.61
N HIS A 462 17.32 -2.01 30.34
CA HIS A 462 17.35 -3.43 30.66
C HIS A 462 17.65 -3.65 32.15
N PRO A 463 16.95 -4.58 32.81
CA PRO A 463 17.23 -4.93 34.20
C PRO A 463 18.70 -5.34 34.40
N PHE A 464 19.27 -4.97 35.54
CA PHE A 464 20.65 -5.27 35.97
C PHE A 464 21.77 -4.61 35.14
N PHE A 465 21.43 -3.82 34.12
CA PHE A 465 22.43 -3.05 33.39
C PHE A 465 22.83 -1.80 34.18
N THR A 466 24.12 -1.66 34.47
CA THR A 466 24.69 -0.48 35.16
C THR A 466 26.15 -0.31 34.75
N THR A 467 26.58 0.94 34.62
CA THR A 467 28.00 1.31 34.48
C THR A 467 28.62 1.74 35.81
N ASP A 468 27.79 1.87 36.85
CA ASP A 468 28.20 2.21 38.22
C ASP A 468 28.45 0.92 39.02
N PRO A 469 29.67 0.69 39.56
CA PRO A 469 30.01 -0.47 40.39
C PRO A 469 29.18 -0.59 41.69
N ALA A 470 28.65 0.52 42.19
CA ALA A 470 27.76 0.55 43.36
C ALA A 470 26.28 0.48 42.98
N GLY A 471 25.95 0.62 41.68
CA GLY A 471 24.59 0.60 41.16
C GLY A 471 24.03 -0.82 41.04
N THR A 472 22.72 -0.96 41.22
CA THR A 472 22.02 -2.25 41.06
C THR A 472 21.54 -2.50 39.63
N GLY A 473 21.55 -1.47 38.78
CA GLY A 473 21.02 -1.54 37.41
C GLY A 473 19.50 -1.75 37.31
N MET A 474 18.76 -1.62 38.41
CA MET A 474 17.31 -1.86 38.41
C MET A 474 16.46 -0.58 38.34
N GLY A 475 17.00 0.58 38.73
CA GLY A 475 16.23 1.82 38.88
C GLY A 475 15.50 2.25 37.59
N LEU A 476 16.22 2.29 36.47
CA LEU A 476 15.63 2.65 35.16
C LEU A 476 14.67 1.60 34.63
N ALA A 477 14.90 0.31 34.90
CA ALA A 477 13.99 -0.76 34.54
C ALA A 477 12.65 -0.67 35.30
N ILE A 478 12.70 -0.33 36.60
CA ILE A 478 11.50 -0.03 37.41
C ILE A 478 10.76 1.17 36.84
N CYS A 479 11.48 2.25 36.50
CA CYS A 479 10.88 3.43 35.90
C CYS A 479 10.16 3.09 34.59
N ASN A 480 10.83 2.34 33.71
CA ASN A 480 10.24 1.87 32.45
C ASN A 480 8.97 1.05 32.69
N ARG A 481 8.99 0.12 33.66
CA ARG A 481 7.82 -0.69 33.98
C ARG A 481 6.65 0.15 34.47
N ILE A 482 6.88 1.02 35.47
CA ILE A 482 5.85 1.89 36.03
C ILE A 482 5.25 2.77 34.94
N VAL A 483 6.09 3.41 34.13
CA VAL A 483 5.64 4.30 33.05
C VAL A 483 4.83 3.54 32.00
N LEU A 484 5.24 2.32 31.62
CA LEU A 484 4.47 1.46 30.72
C LEU A 484 3.12 1.04 31.31
N ASP A 485 3.08 0.69 32.60
CA ASP A 485 1.84 0.36 33.32
C ASP A 485 0.89 1.57 33.41
N HIS A 486 1.41 2.79 33.24
CA HIS A 486 0.66 4.04 33.10
C HIS A 486 0.32 4.41 31.65
N ASN A 487 0.47 3.47 30.70
CA ASN A 487 0.33 3.72 29.26
C ASN A 487 1.25 4.81 28.72
N GLY A 488 2.34 5.08 29.42
CA GLY A 488 3.35 6.05 29.02
C GLY A 488 4.52 5.44 28.26
N VAL A 489 5.46 6.30 27.87
CA VAL A 489 6.71 5.94 27.21
C VAL A 489 7.86 6.68 27.88
N ILE A 490 8.97 5.97 28.12
CA ILE A 490 10.25 6.57 28.53
C ILE A 490 11.19 6.63 27.33
N ARG A 491 11.83 7.78 27.12
CA ARG A 491 12.90 7.97 26.13
C ARG A 491 14.13 8.50 26.82
N VAL A 492 15.29 7.97 26.46
CA VAL A 492 16.58 8.38 27.00
C VAL A 492 17.42 8.90 25.84
N THR A 493 17.91 10.12 25.97
CA THR A 493 18.86 10.75 25.04
C THR A 493 20.05 11.23 25.86
N SER A 494 21.27 10.89 25.47
CA SER A 494 22.46 11.28 26.22
C SER A 494 23.66 11.39 25.30
N GLU A 495 24.57 12.28 25.66
CA GLU A 495 25.87 12.41 25.04
C GLU A 495 26.95 12.36 26.13
N LEU A 496 27.97 11.53 25.90
CA LEU A 496 29.05 11.30 26.85
C LEU A 496 29.80 12.60 27.13
N GLY A 497 29.90 12.97 28.40
CA GLY A 497 30.55 14.21 28.86
C GLY A 497 29.70 15.47 28.72
N VAL A 498 28.47 15.38 28.20
CA VAL A 498 27.54 16.51 28.07
C VAL A 498 26.37 16.39 29.04
N GLY A 499 25.76 15.20 29.14
CA GLY A 499 24.61 15.01 30.02
C GLY A 499 23.63 13.95 29.56
N THR A 500 22.55 13.79 30.32
CA THR A 500 21.45 12.86 30.02
C THR A 500 20.12 13.58 30.13
N ASN A 501 19.24 13.36 29.15
CA ASN A 501 17.85 13.76 29.21
C ASN A 501 16.96 12.51 29.17
N ILE A 502 16.08 12.42 30.16
CA ILE A 502 15.08 11.37 30.30
C ILE A 502 13.71 12.01 30.15
N SER A 503 13.00 11.63 29.09
CA SER A 503 11.67 12.14 28.76
C SER A 503 10.61 11.07 29.02
N LEU A 504 9.64 11.42 29.85
CA LEU A 504 8.46 10.62 30.16
C LEU A 504 7.25 11.22 29.47
N GLN A 505 6.49 10.39 28.76
CA GLN A 505 5.28 10.78 28.05
C GLN A 505 4.09 10.04 28.65
N PHE A 506 3.03 10.74 29.03
CA PHE A 506 1.78 10.17 29.55
C PHE A 506 0.60 10.66 28.72
N LYS A 507 -0.39 9.80 28.47
CA LYS A 507 -1.57 10.17 27.68
C LYS A 507 -2.52 11.04 28.53
N ILE A 508 -3.01 12.14 27.95
CA ILE A 508 -4.04 12.99 28.53
C ILE A 508 -5.39 12.25 28.51
N LEU A 509 -6.17 12.45 29.56
CA LEU A 509 -7.58 12.07 29.61
C LEU A 509 -8.36 12.83 28.53
N THR A 510 -8.72 12.16 27.44
CA THR A 510 -9.89 12.57 26.66
C THR A 510 -11.13 12.08 27.38
N LEU A 511 -11.93 13.02 27.92
CA LEU A 511 -13.29 12.78 28.41
C LEU A 511 -14.15 12.06 27.37
#